data_AF-A0A9Q4XVA0-F1
#
_entry.id   AF-A0A9Q4XVA0-F1
#
_cell.length_a   1.000
_cell.length_b   1.000
_cell.length_c   1.000
_cell.angle_alpha   90.00
_cell.angle_beta   90.00
_cell.angle_gamma   90.00
#
_symmetry.space_group_name_H-M   'P 1'
#
loop_
_entity.id
_entity.type
_entity.pdbx_description
1 polymer ?
#
loop_
_entity_poly.entity_id
_entity_poly.type
_entity_poly.pdbx_seq_one_letter_code
_entity_poly.pdbx_strand_id
1 'polypeptide(L)' 'MKFKTGDLVLVKNVGVDHLKQYNNMCGEIISWIKTNSEIKYKVRIYKLDGWETAYFKENELELLDMISEN' A
#
# COMPACT_ATOMS: atom_id res chain seq x y z
N MET A 1 -4.59 -1.26 -14.13
CA MET A 1 -3.75 -1.47 -12.93
C MET A 1 -3.32 -0.10 -12.48
N LYS A 2 -3.76 0.35 -11.29
CA LYS A 2 -3.66 1.76 -10.87
C LYS A 2 -2.29 2.15 -10.33
N PHE A 3 -1.61 1.23 -9.64
CA PHE A 3 -0.28 1.46 -9.07
C PHE A 3 0.78 0.65 -9.82
N LYS A 4 2.04 1.05 -9.73
CA LYS A 4 3.23 0.34 -10.24
C LYS A 4 4.23 0.10 -9.11
N THR A 5 5.16 -0.84 -9.32
CA THR A 5 6.28 -1.04 -8.40
C THR A 5 7.08 0.25 -8.25
N GLY A 6 7.44 0.60 -7.01
CA GLY A 6 8.11 1.85 -6.65
C GLY A 6 7.18 3.01 -6.31
N ASP A 7 5.87 2.89 -6.54
CA ASP A 7 4.92 3.90 -6.10
C ASP A 7 4.88 3.95 -4.57
N LEU A 8 4.97 5.16 -4.03
CA LEU A 8 4.71 5.42 -2.62
C LEU A 8 3.21 5.56 -2.41
N VAL A 9 2.71 4.88 -1.40
CA VAL A 9 1.28 4.82 -1.10
C VAL A 9 1.01 5.01 0.38
N LEU A 10 -0.16 5.55 0.67
CA LEU A 10 -0.74 5.63 2.00
C LEU A 10 -1.83 4.56 2.14
N VAL A 11 -1.74 3.75 3.18
CA VAL A 11 -2.75 2.74 3.50
C VAL A 11 -3.95 3.42 4.17
N LYS A 12 -5.15 3.24 3.61
CA LYS A 12 -6.40 3.81 4.13
C LYS A 12 -7.57 2.85 3.98
N ASN A 13 -8.65 3.09 4.73
CA ASN A 13 -9.94 2.39 4.56
C ASN A 13 -9.84 0.85 4.59
N VAL A 14 -8.90 0.31 5.39
CA VAL A 14 -8.65 -1.13 5.46
C VAL A 14 -9.86 -1.87 6.04
N GLY A 15 -10.40 -2.83 5.27
CA GLY A 15 -11.59 -3.60 5.66
C GLY A 15 -11.28 -4.79 6.57
N VAL A 16 -10.03 -5.23 6.63
CA VAL A 16 -9.60 -6.44 7.35
C VAL A 16 -8.99 -6.08 8.69
N ASP A 17 -9.53 -6.64 9.79
CA ASP A 17 -9.18 -6.22 11.15
C ASP A 17 -7.68 -6.28 11.48
N HIS A 18 -6.99 -7.38 11.15
CA HIS A 18 -5.56 -7.51 11.45
C HIS A 18 -4.66 -6.59 10.63
N LEU A 19 -5.18 -5.99 9.55
CA LEU A 19 -4.47 -5.02 8.73
C LEU A 19 -4.76 -3.57 9.14
N LYS A 20 -5.77 -3.31 9.98
CA LYS A 20 -6.12 -1.95 10.44
C LYS A 20 -4.98 -1.27 11.21
N GLN A 21 -4.06 -2.05 11.79
CA GLN A 21 -2.84 -1.53 12.41
C GLN A 21 -1.97 -0.71 11.43
N TYR A 22 -2.14 -0.92 10.13
CA TYR A 22 -1.41 -0.22 9.08
C TYR A 22 -2.15 1.00 8.54
N ASN A 23 -3.36 1.32 9.03
CA ASN A 23 -4.08 2.51 8.59
C ASN A 23 -3.25 3.77 8.85
N ASN A 24 -3.23 4.66 7.85
CA ASN A 24 -2.44 5.89 7.79
C ASN A 24 -0.91 5.66 7.82
N MET A 25 -0.44 4.44 7.54
CA MET A 25 0.98 4.18 7.34
C MET A 25 1.36 4.31 5.87
N CYS A 26 2.54 4.86 5.63
CA CYS A 26 3.13 4.94 4.30
C CYS A 26 3.89 3.65 3.97
N GLY A 27 3.91 3.32 2.68
CA GLY A 27 4.70 2.21 2.17
C GLY A 27 5.01 2.35 0.70
N GLU A 28 5.73 1.36 0.17
CA GLU A 28 6.11 1.25 -1.22
C GLU A 28 5.49 0.01 -1.85
N ILE A 29 4.92 0.14 -3.05
CA ILE A 29 4.47 -1.01 -3.83
C ILE A 29 5.69 -1.78 -4.32
N ILE A 30 5.85 -3.04 -3.88
CA ILE A 30 7.00 -3.87 -4.28
C ILE A 30 6.61 -4.96 -5.30
N SER A 31 5.36 -5.40 -5.28
CA SER A 31 4.83 -6.38 -6.23
C SER A 31 3.31 -6.39 -6.20
N TRP A 32 2.70 -7.19 -7.07
CA TRP A 32 1.25 -7.36 -7.12
C TRP A 32 0.91 -8.76 -7.61
N ILE A 33 -0.29 -9.20 -7.27
CA ILE A 33 -0.87 -10.45 -7.76
C ILE A 33 -2.27 -10.15 -8.28
N LYS A 34 -2.64 -10.82 -9.37
CA LYS A 34 -4.01 -10.82 -9.88
C LYS A 34 -4.65 -12.14 -9.50
N THR A 35 -5.73 -12.08 -8.72
CA THR A 35 -6.59 -13.25 -8.48
C THR A 35 -7.78 -13.20 -9.44
N ASN A 36 -8.64 -14.22 -9.42
CA ASN A 36 -9.81 -14.29 -10.31
C ASN A 36 -10.80 -13.12 -10.11
N SER A 37 -10.78 -12.45 -8.95
CA SER A 37 -11.75 -11.42 -8.56
C SER A 37 -11.17 -10.03 -8.36
N GLU A 38 -9.87 -9.89 -8.06
CA GLU A 38 -9.27 -8.58 -7.75
C GLU A 38 -7.74 -8.57 -7.94
N ILE A 39 -7.16 -7.36 -8.04
CA ILE A 39 -5.71 -7.16 -7.95
C ILE A 39 -5.37 -6.82 -6.50
N LYS A 40 -4.36 -7.49 -5.95
CA LYS A 40 -3.80 -7.19 -4.64
C LYS A 40 -2.37 -6.70 -4.79
N TYR A 41 -2.04 -5.62 -4.10
CA TYR A 41 -0.73 -5.00 -4.13
C TYR A 41 0.02 -5.37 -2.86
N LYS A 42 1.24 -5.88 -3.00
CA LYS A 42 2.15 -6.11 -1.88
C LYS A 42 2.84 -4.79 -1.57
N VAL A 43 2.62 -4.28 -0.37
CA VAL A 43 3.20 -3.03 0.11
C VAL A 43 4.24 -3.34 1.16
N ARG A 44 5.44 -2.76 1.01
CA ARG A 44 6.45 -2.68 2.09
C ARG A 44 6.11 -1.46 2.94
N ILE A 45 5.69 -1.69 4.18
CA ILE A 45 5.23 -0.67 5.12
C ILE A 45 6.39 -0.28 6.02
N TYR A 46 6.67 1.02 6.13
CA TYR A 46 7.78 1.54 6.93
C TYR A 46 7.37 1.67 8.40
N LYS A 47 8.13 1.05 9.29
CA LYS A 47 8.01 1.16 10.76
C LYS A 47 9.29 1.79 11.32
N LEU A 48 9.25 2.29 12.56
CA LEU A 48 10.42 2.87 13.23
C LEU A 48 11.61 1.90 13.28
N ASP A 49 11.33 0.61 13.51
CA ASP A 49 12.35 -0.42 13.70
C ASP A 49 12.55 -1.34 12.47
N GLY A 50 12.08 -0.92 11.29
CA GLY A 50 12.26 -1.68 10.06
C GLY A 50 11.07 -1.61 9.10
N TRP A 51 10.70 -2.76 8.54
CA TRP A 51 9.59 -2.84 7.59
C TRP A 51 8.86 -4.17 7.70
N GLU A 52 7.58 -4.14 7.36
CA GLU A 52 6.75 -5.32 7.18
C GLU A 52 6.15 -5.32 5.79
N THR A 53 5.58 -6.45 5.36
CA THR A 53 4.84 -6.50 4.10
C THR A 53 3.45 -7.05 4.30
N ALA A 54 2.47 -6.41 3.68
CA ALA A 54 1.09 -6.87 3.62
C ALA A 54 0.50 -6.66 2.23
N TYR A 55 -0.60 -7.36 1.95
CA TYR A 55 -1.36 -7.21 0.72
C TYR A 55 -2.59 -6.34 0.95
N PHE A 56 -2.77 -5.36 0.07
CA PHE A 56 -3.92 -4.45 0.11
C PHE A 56 -4.64 -4.44 -1.23
N LYS A 57 -5.93 -4.13 -1.17
CA LYS A 57 -6.74 -3.87 -2.36
C LYS A 57 -6.48 -2.48 -2.90
N GLU A 58 -6.87 -2.27 -4.16
CA GLU A 58 -6.67 -0.97 -4.83
C GLU A 58 -7.38 0.19 -4.09
N ASN A 59 -8.54 -0.06 -3.51
CA ASN A 59 -9.32 0.94 -2.77
C ASN A 59 -8.83 1.16 -1.33
N GLU A 60 -7.87 0.37 -0.86
CA GLU A 60 -7.24 0.50 0.45
C GLU A 60 -5.92 1.30 0.39
N LEU A 61 -5.59 1.82 -0.79
CA LEU A 61 -4.34 2.53 -1.08
C LEU A 61 -4.62 3.85 -1.78
N GLU A 62 -3.85 4.86 -1.39
CA GLU A 62 -3.83 6.19 -2.01
C GLU A 62 -2.41 6.49 -2.47
N LEU A 63 -2.23 6.98 -3.70
CA LEU A 63 -0.91 7.37 -4.21
C LEU A 63 -0.43 8.59 -3.43
N LEU A 64 0.79 8.53 -2.90
CA LEU A 64 1.47 9.70 -2.36
C LEU A 64 2.18 10.39 -3.52
N ASP A 65 1.53 11.40 -4.09
CA ASP A 65 2.21 12.32 -4.98
C ASP A 65 3.28 13.04 -4.16
N MET A 66 4.55 12.81 -4.50
CA MET A 66 5.61 13.71 -4.07
C MET A 66 5.30 15.05 -4.73
N ILE A 67 4.71 15.97 -3.96
CA ILE A 67 4.71 17.38 -4.31
C ILE A 67 6.19 17.71 -4.53
N SER A 68 6.58 17.86 -5.80
CA SER A 68 7.84 18.52 -6.11
C SER A 68 7.65 19.94 -5.60
N GLU A 69 8.19 20.24 -4.42
CA GLU A 69 8.34 21.62 -3.97
C GLU A 69 9.15 22.34 -5.06
N ASN A 70 8.46 23.16 -5.85
CA ASN A 70 9.05 24.12 -6.79
C ASN A 70 9.34 25.42 -6.06
#